data_AF-A0A7Y2UCV6-F1
#
_entry.id   AF-A0A7Y2UCV6-F1
#
_cell.length_a   1.000
_cell.length_b   1.000
_cell.length_c   1.000
_cell.angle_alpha   90.00
_cell.angle_beta   90.00
_cell.angle_gamma   90.00
#
_symmetry.space_group_name_H-M   'P 1'
#
loop_
_entity.id
_entity.type
_entity.pdbx_description
1 polymer ?
#
loop_
_entity_poly.entity_id
_entity_poly.type
_entity_poly.pdbx_seq_one_letter_code
_entity_poly.pdbx_strand_id
1 'polypeptide(L)'
;MAIALNNKIQNLRFRFVNSPAGHFFKWWIDELREAMPARWRAQLQYARRKLLMQVDHGEVALSIGDANTVQSLDTFSTDAGARLQQHRVRDLLQQHELTEVNRDLLLDEDVVLHTKVTMPLAAEANLRQALAYEMDRHTPFKAEEVFYNWFNLSRDREAGQLHFELYVTPREPV
;
A
#
# COMPACT_ATOMS: atom_id res chain seq x y z
N MET A 1 -15.56 -23.77 -4.27
CA MET A 1 -16.04 -23.63 -2.88
C MET A 1 -15.13 -22.80 -1.96
N ALA A 2 -14.13 -22.06 -2.49
CA ALA A 2 -13.29 -21.12 -1.71
C ALA A 2 -13.73 -19.64 -1.84
N ILE A 3 -14.68 -19.34 -2.73
CA ILE A 3 -15.05 -17.97 -3.10
C ILE A 3 -16.20 -17.41 -2.24
N ALA A 4 -16.99 -18.28 -1.59
CA ALA A 4 -18.12 -17.88 -0.75
C ALA A 4 -17.73 -17.45 0.68
N LEU A 5 -16.52 -17.79 1.16
CA LEU A 5 -16.08 -17.40 2.50
C LEU A 5 -15.58 -15.95 2.56
N ASN A 6 -15.05 -15.41 1.47
CA ASN A 6 -14.42 -14.08 1.46
C ASN A 6 -15.45 -12.94 1.59
N ASN A 7 -16.67 -13.13 1.07
CA ASN A 7 -17.73 -12.12 1.08
C ASN A 7 -18.37 -11.91 2.46
N LYS A 8 -18.34 -12.92 3.35
CA LYS A 8 -18.85 -12.76 4.73
C LYS A 8 -17.91 -11.96 5.63
N ILE A 9 -16.61 -11.93 5.31
CA ILE A 9 -15.60 -11.25 6.13
C ILE A 9 -15.62 -9.72 5.87
N GLN A 10 -16.03 -9.28 4.69
CA GLN A 10 -16.08 -7.84 4.36
C GLN A 10 -17.26 -7.11 5.03
N ASN A 11 -18.43 -7.75 5.16
CA ASN A 11 -19.61 -7.13 5.78
C ASN A 11 -19.54 -7.00 7.32
N LEU A 12 -18.66 -7.76 7.98
CA LEU A 12 -18.45 -7.65 9.43
C LEU A 12 -17.50 -6.51 9.82
N ARG A 13 -16.64 -6.04 8.91
CA ARG A 13 -15.67 -4.97 9.21
C ARG A 13 -16.29 -3.59 9.43
N PHE A 14 -17.42 -3.28 8.81
CA PHE A 14 -18.03 -1.94 8.92
C PHE A 14 -18.85 -1.70 10.19
N ARG A 15 -19.14 -2.74 11.00
CA ARG A 15 -19.94 -2.58 12.24
C ARG A 15 -19.13 -2.55 13.55
N PHE A 16 -17.86 -2.95 13.53
CA PHE A 16 -17.06 -3.07 14.77
C PHE A 16 -15.99 -1.99 14.97
N VAL A 17 -15.75 -1.12 13.99
CA VAL A 17 -14.73 -0.05 14.09
C VAL A 17 -15.11 1.03 15.11
N ASN A 18 -16.41 1.18 15.42
CA ASN A 18 -16.91 2.17 16.39
C ASN A 18 -17.46 1.57 17.69
N SER A 19 -17.20 0.30 17.99
CA SER A 19 -17.64 -0.35 19.25
C SER A 19 -16.47 -0.43 20.26
N PRO A 20 -16.72 -0.28 21.58
CA PRO A 20 -15.71 -0.49 22.64
C PRO A 20 -14.99 -1.84 22.52
N ALA A 21 -15.70 -2.87 22.00
CA ALA A 21 -15.12 -4.18 21.72
C ALA A 21 -14.04 -4.15 20.64
N GLY A 22 -14.16 -3.30 19.61
CA GLY A 22 -13.15 -3.16 18.55
C GLY A 22 -11.84 -2.56 19.07
N HIS A 23 -11.92 -1.60 19.98
CA HIS A 23 -10.75 -1.02 20.65
C HIS A 23 -10.08 -2.03 21.58
N PHE A 24 -10.87 -2.82 22.31
CA PHE A 24 -10.37 -3.91 23.15
C PHE A 24 -9.63 -4.97 22.32
N PHE A 25 -10.22 -5.47 21.23
CA PHE A 25 -9.56 -6.45 20.38
C PHE A 25 -8.30 -5.91 19.71
N LYS A 26 -8.30 -4.63 19.30
CA LYS A 26 -7.10 -4.00 18.72
C LYS A 26 -5.96 -3.92 19.74
N TRP A 27 -6.23 -3.41 20.95
CA TRP A 27 -5.25 -3.39 22.03
C TRP A 27 -4.79 -4.79 22.44
N TRP A 28 -5.72 -5.74 22.62
CA TRP A 28 -5.41 -7.11 23.01
C TRP A 28 -4.52 -7.84 21.99
N ILE A 29 -4.74 -7.59 20.70
CA ILE A 29 -3.89 -8.11 19.62
C ILE A 29 -2.50 -7.43 19.62
N ASP A 30 -2.43 -6.14 19.92
CA ASP A 30 -1.15 -5.42 20.04
C ASP A 30 -0.34 -5.92 21.25
N GLU A 31 -0.98 -6.17 22.40
CA GLU A 31 -0.32 -6.74 23.60
C GLU A 31 0.16 -8.19 23.36
N LEU A 32 -0.65 -9.00 22.67
CA LEU A 32 -0.25 -10.35 22.25
C LEU A 32 0.90 -10.34 21.25
N ARG A 33 1.00 -9.30 20.42
CA ARG A 33 2.12 -9.13 19.48
C ARG A 33 3.42 -8.87 20.24
N GLU A 34 3.40 -8.10 21.32
CA GLU A 34 4.57 -7.89 22.18
C GLU A 34 5.02 -9.17 22.88
N ALA A 35 4.06 -10.02 23.29
CA ALA A 35 4.35 -11.34 23.87
C ALA A 35 4.66 -12.45 22.84
N MET A 36 4.67 -12.14 21.53
CA MET A 36 4.72 -13.18 20.50
C MET A 36 6.13 -13.81 20.38
N PRO A 37 6.26 -15.14 20.44
CA PRO A 37 7.55 -15.83 20.28
C PRO A 37 8.21 -15.55 18.92
N ALA A 38 9.54 -15.43 18.89
CA ALA A 38 10.31 -15.11 17.67
C ALA A 38 10.01 -16.04 16.49
N ARG A 39 9.72 -17.33 16.75
CA ARG A 39 9.30 -18.33 15.75
C ARG A 39 8.00 -17.97 15.01
N TRP A 40 7.03 -17.35 15.70
CA TRP A 40 5.75 -17.00 15.08
C TRP A 40 5.84 -15.67 14.35
N ARG A 41 6.65 -14.73 14.86
CA ARG A 41 7.05 -13.53 14.12
C ARG A 41 7.74 -13.89 12.80
N ALA A 42 8.67 -14.85 12.85
CA ALA A 42 9.37 -15.36 11.67
C ALA A 42 8.41 -15.99 10.64
N GLN A 43 7.40 -16.75 11.07
CA GLN A 43 6.46 -17.35 10.12
C GLN A 43 5.48 -16.33 9.52
N LEU A 44 5.08 -15.31 10.28
CA LEU A 44 4.26 -14.20 9.78
C LEU A 44 5.00 -13.28 8.80
N GLN A 45 6.30 -13.02 9.00
CA GLN A 45 7.10 -12.23 8.02
C GLN A 45 7.20 -12.97 6.68
N TYR A 46 7.33 -14.31 6.65
CA TYR A 46 7.36 -15.07 5.40
C TYR A 46 6.04 -14.96 4.63
N ALA A 47 4.89 -15.05 5.32
CA ALA A 47 3.57 -14.89 4.71
C ALA A 47 3.30 -13.46 4.19
N ARG A 48 4.14 -12.49 4.56
CA ARG A 48 3.98 -11.07 4.22
C ARG A 48 5.07 -10.53 3.31
N ARG A 49 5.96 -11.40 2.82
CA ARG A 49 6.98 -11.04 1.83
C ARG A 49 6.29 -10.45 0.60
N LYS A 50 6.81 -9.30 0.17
CA LYS A 50 6.37 -8.62 -1.04
C LYS A 50 7.57 -8.49 -1.97
N LEU A 51 7.33 -8.77 -3.24
CA LEU A 51 8.28 -8.42 -4.28
C LEU A 51 8.08 -6.95 -4.61
N LEU A 52 9.07 -6.13 -4.27
CA LEU A 52 9.14 -4.73 -4.64
C LEU A 52 9.87 -4.62 -5.96
N MET A 53 9.26 -3.93 -6.92
CA MET A 53 9.85 -3.66 -8.23
C MET A 53 10.03 -2.16 -8.33
N GLN A 54 11.26 -1.69 -8.48
CA GLN A 54 11.56 -0.29 -8.74
C GLN A 54 12.06 -0.15 -10.16
N VAL A 55 11.52 0.82 -10.89
CA VAL A 55 11.94 1.11 -12.26
C VAL A 55 12.65 2.46 -12.22
N ASP A 56 13.93 2.47 -12.57
CA ASP A 56 14.78 3.64 -12.52
C ASP A 56 15.63 3.73 -13.80
N HIS A 57 15.51 4.83 -14.56
CA HIS A 57 16.31 5.14 -15.75
C HIS A 57 16.59 3.98 -16.74
N GLY A 58 15.62 3.08 -16.95
CA GLY A 58 15.81 1.94 -17.84
C GLY A 58 16.47 0.72 -17.18
N GLU A 59 16.46 0.65 -15.86
CA GLU A 59 16.76 -0.53 -15.06
C GLU A 59 15.56 -0.88 -14.16
N VAL A 60 15.37 -2.18 -13.93
CA VAL A 60 14.33 -2.73 -13.05
C VAL A 60 15.04 -3.41 -11.89
N ALA A 61 15.02 -2.79 -10.72
CA ALA A 61 15.51 -3.39 -9.49
C ALA A 61 14.41 -4.25 -8.86
N LEU A 62 14.71 -5.52 -8.60
CA LEU A 62 13.87 -6.42 -7.82
C LEU A 62 14.39 -6.48 -6.38
N SER A 63 13.51 -6.25 -5.43
CA SER A 63 13.81 -6.35 -4.01
C SER A 63 12.73 -7.16 -3.29
N ILE A 64 13.09 -7.85 -2.20
CA ILE A 64 12.11 -8.43 -1.28
C ILE A 64 12.02 -7.52 -0.06
N GLY A 65 10.82 -7.04 0.21
CA GLY A 65 10.53 -6.26 1.42
C GLY A 65 9.66 -7.03 2.40
N ASP A 66 9.96 -6.90 3.69
CA ASP A 66 8.95 -6.93 4.74
C ASP A 66 8.64 -5.50 5.23
N ALA A 67 7.83 -5.34 6.28
CA ALA A 67 7.43 -4.02 6.77
C ALA A 67 8.60 -3.15 7.29
N ASN A 68 9.76 -3.74 7.59
CA ASN A 68 10.91 -3.08 8.20
C ASN A 68 12.23 -3.27 7.44
N THR A 69 12.32 -4.22 6.52
CA THR A 69 13.58 -4.55 5.83
C THR A 69 13.34 -4.70 4.34
N VAL A 70 14.09 -3.98 3.53
CA VAL A 70 14.15 -4.15 2.07
C VAL A 70 15.50 -4.80 1.74
N GLN A 71 15.45 -5.98 1.12
CA GLN A 71 16.62 -6.70 0.65
C GLN A 71 16.62 -6.69 -0.88
N SER A 72 17.61 -6.03 -1.47
CA SER A 72 17.81 -6.06 -2.93
C SER A 72 18.18 -7.47 -3.39
N LEU A 73 17.53 -7.95 -4.45
CA LEU A 73 17.80 -9.25 -5.05
C LEU A 73 18.73 -9.11 -6.25
N ASP A 74 18.27 -8.38 -7.27
CA ASP A 74 18.99 -8.21 -8.52
C ASP A 74 18.43 -7.01 -9.29
N THR A 75 19.22 -6.49 -10.22
CA THR A 75 18.87 -5.36 -11.08
C THR A 75 18.97 -5.76 -12.54
N PHE A 76 17.92 -5.49 -13.31
CA PHE A 76 17.79 -5.90 -14.69
C PHE A 76 17.73 -4.67 -15.59
N SER A 77 18.68 -4.51 -16.50
CA SER A 77 18.56 -3.50 -17.55
C SER A 77 17.40 -3.83 -18.49
N THR A 78 16.57 -2.83 -18.78
CA THR A 78 15.40 -2.91 -19.67
C THR A 78 15.80 -2.95 -21.15
N ASP A 79 17.03 -2.56 -21.48
CA ASP A 79 17.58 -2.58 -22.85
C ASP A 79 18.07 -3.98 -23.29
N ALA A 80 18.27 -4.89 -22.35
CA ALA A 80 18.69 -6.25 -22.67
C ALA A 80 17.54 -7.07 -23.28
N GLY A 81 17.88 -8.01 -24.16
CA GLY A 81 16.90 -8.83 -24.88
C GLY A 81 15.85 -9.47 -23.97
N ALA A 82 14.57 -9.13 -24.19
CA ALA A 82 13.44 -9.48 -23.32
C ALA A 82 13.34 -10.97 -22.95
N ARG A 83 13.76 -11.89 -23.83
CA ARG A 83 13.70 -13.34 -23.58
C ARG A 83 14.71 -13.83 -22.53
N LEU A 84 15.94 -13.31 -22.57
CA LEU A 84 16.99 -13.66 -21.59
C LEU A 84 16.62 -13.14 -20.21
N GLN A 85 16.07 -11.91 -20.14
CA GLN A 85 15.61 -11.32 -18.88
C GLN A 85 14.42 -12.07 -18.29
N GLN A 86 13.44 -12.47 -19.09
CA GLN A 86 12.31 -13.25 -18.61
C GLN A 86 12.73 -14.59 -17.98
N HIS A 87 13.74 -15.26 -18.56
CA HIS A 87 14.27 -16.50 -18.00
C HIS A 87 14.97 -16.25 -16.66
N ARG A 88 15.87 -15.25 -16.60
CA ARG A 88 16.60 -14.92 -15.36
C ARG A 88 15.67 -14.49 -14.23
N VAL A 89 14.68 -13.65 -14.54
CA VAL A 89 13.66 -13.22 -13.55
C VAL A 89 12.85 -14.42 -13.06
N ARG A 90 12.45 -15.34 -13.95
CA ARG A 90 11.72 -16.56 -13.54
C ARG A 90 12.57 -17.47 -12.65
N ASP A 91 13.82 -17.68 -13.00
CA ASP A 91 14.75 -18.50 -12.21
C ASP A 91 14.93 -17.89 -10.81
N LEU A 92 15.13 -16.57 -10.74
CA LEU A 92 15.27 -15.84 -9.48
C LEU A 92 14.01 -15.98 -8.62
N LEU A 93 12.82 -15.79 -9.21
CA LEU A 93 11.55 -15.95 -8.50
C LEU A 93 11.36 -17.38 -7.97
N GLN A 94 11.78 -18.40 -8.73
CA GLN A 94 11.73 -19.79 -8.27
C GLN A 94 12.74 -20.07 -7.15
N GLN A 95 13.98 -19.60 -7.29
CA GLN A 95 15.05 -19.78 -6.30
C GLN A 95 14.68 -19.18 -4.93
N HIS A 96 13.96 -18.07 -4.91
CA HIS A 96 13.55 -17.39 -3.69
C HIS A 96 12.12 -17.69 -3.22
N GLU A 97 11.44 -18.67 -3.85
CA GLU A 97 10.04 -19.06 -3.55
C GLU A 97 9.04 -17.89 -3.67
N LEU A 98 9.27 -16.96 -4.61
CA LEU A 98 8.50 -15.73 -4.82
C LEU A 98 7.46 -15.85 -5.94
N THR A 99 7.07 -17.06 -6.31
CA THR A 99 6.11 -17.26 -7.40
C THR A 99 4.70 -16.79 -7.03
N GLU A 100 4.31 -16.90 -5.76
CA GLU A 100 2.98 -16.57 -5.25
C GLU A 100 2.91 -15.29 -4.38
N VAL A 101 4.01 -14.53 -4.26
CA VAL A 101 4.01 -13.30 -3.47
C VAL A 101 3.37 -12.13 -4.22
N ASN A 102 2.78 -11.21 -3.46
CA ASN A 102 2.28 -9.95 -3.99
C ASN A 102 3.45 -9.14 -4.58
N ARG A 103 3.19 -8.53 -5.73
CA ARG A 103 4.16 -7.71 -6.47
C ARG A 103 3.69 -6.27 -6.41
N ASP A 104 4.46 -5.44 -5.74
CA ASP A 104 4.18 -4.02 -5.58
C ASP A 104 5.22 -3.24 -6.39
N LEU A 105 4.76 -2.30 -7.20
CA LEU A 105 5.64 -1.35 -7.88
C LEU A 105 5.98 -0.23 -6.89
N LEU A 106 7.26 -0.04 -6.60
CA LEU A 106 7.76 1.05 -5.79
C LEU A 106 8.03 2.23 -6.70
N LEU A 107 7.29 3.31 -6.48
CA LEU A 107 7.50 4.59 -7.15
C LEU A 107 8.57 5.37 -6.40
N ASP A 108 9.39 6.10 -7.14
CA ASP A 108 10.32 7.06 -6.56
C ASP A 108 9.55 8.20 -5.86
N GLU A 109 10.16 8.81 -4.85
CA GLU A 109 9.60 9.99 -4.20
C GLU A 109 9.47 11.16 -5.20
N ASP A 110 10.38 11.25 -6.17
CA ASP A 110 10.40 12.31 -7.18
C ASP A 110 9.19 12.28 -8.13
N VAL A 111 8.53 11.13 -8.27
CA VAL A 111 7.34 10.96 -9.13
C VAL A 111 6.01 10.98 -8.36
N VAL A 112 6.07 11.18 -7.04
CA VAL A 112 4.89 11.22 -6.16
C VAL A 112 4.79 12.59 -5.49
N LEU A 113 3.72 13.32 -5.78
CA LEU A 113 3.38 14.54 -5.05
C LEU A 113 2.78 14.16 -3.69
N HIS A 114 3.45 14.57 -2.61
CA HIS A 114 2.97 14.44 -1.24
C HIS A 114 2.51 15.79 -0.69
N THR A 115 1.27 15.86 -0.19
CA THR A 115 0.73 17.07 0.44
C THR A 115 -0.22 16.77 1.59
N LYS A 116 -0.31 17.68 2.56
CA LYS A 116 -1.26 17.58 3.67
C LYS A 116 -2.56 18.27 3.30
N VAL A 117 -3.67 17.55 3.39
CA VAL A 117 -5.00 18.04 3.03
C VAL A 117 -5.90 18.10 4.25
N THR A 118 -6.68 19.17 4.33
CA THR A 118 -7.73 19.34 5.33
C THR A 118 -9.08 19.46 4.64
N MET A 119 -10.06 18.65 5.06
CA MET A 119 -11.41 18.68 4.50
C MET A 119 -12.47 18.69 5.61
N PRO A 120 -13.70 19.16 5.34
CA PRO A 120 -14.78 19.11 6.32
C PRO A 120 -15.09 17.67 6.77
N LEU A 121 -15.40 17.48 8.05
CA LEU A 121 -15.80 16.18 8.62
C LEU A 121 -17.01 15.57 7.89
N ALA A 122 -17.91 16.41 7.36
CA ALA A 122 -19.05 15.96 6.57
C ALA A 122 -18.64 15.23 5.27
N ALA A 123 -17.45 15.48 4.75
CA ALA A 123 -16.94 14.82 3.54
C ALA A 123 -16.47 13.38 3.81
N GLU A 124 -16.35 12.94 5.07
CA GLU A 124 -15.79 11.63 5.42
C GLU A 124 -16.49 10.46 4.70
N ALA A 125 -17.83 10.51 4.62
CA ALA A 125 -18.62 9.45 4.00
C ALA A 125 -18.33 9.31 2.50
N ASN A 126 -17.97 10.40 1.82
CA ASN A 126 -17.73 10.48 0.38
C ASN A 126 -16.35 11.08 0.07
N LEU A 127 -15.34 10.79 0.90
CA LEU A 127 -14.05 11.48 0.86
C LEU A 127 -13.38 11.39 -0.52
N ARG A 128 -13.47 10.23 -1.18
CA ARG A 128 -12.93 10.04 -2.53
C ARG A 128 -13.58 10.97 -3.56
N GLN A 129 -14.90 11.17 -3.49
CA GLN A 129 -15.62 12.06 -4.40
C GLN A 129 -15.31 13.52 -4.10
N ALA A 130 -15.24 13.89 -2.82
CA ALA A 130 -14.86 15.24 -2.40
C ALA A 130 -13.43 15.58 -2.84
N LEU A 131 -12.49 14.66 -2.65
CA LEU A 131 -11.12 14.77 -3.15
C LEU A 131 -11.05 14.86 -4.67
N ALA A 132 -11.85 14.10 -5.39
CA ALA A 132 -11.89 14.18 -6.85
C ALA A 132 -12.38 15.57 -7.33
N TYR A 133 -13.33 16.17 -6.62
CA TYR A 133 -13.87 17.49 -6.93
C TYR A 133 -12.90 18.62 -6.58
N GLU A 134 -12.15 18.50 -5.48
CA GLU A 134 -11.20 19.51 -5.01
C GLU A 134 -9.74 19.19 -5.37
N MET A 135 -9.51 18.25 -6.29
CA MET A 135 -8.15 17.79 -6.64
C MET A 135 -7.28 18.93 -7.19
N ASP A 136 -7.88 19.77 -8.04
CA ASP A 136 -7.25 20.92 -8.68
C ASP A 136 -6.99 22.09 -7.71
N ARG A 137 -7.64 22.07 -6.54
CA ARG A 137 -7.36 23.04 -5.45
C ARG A 137 -6.15 22.65 -4.63
N HIS A 138 -5.90 21.35 -4.48
CA HIS A 138 -4.81 20.84 -3.64
C HIS A 138 -3.56 20.47 -4.45
N THR A 139 -3.71 20.22 -5.75
CA THR A 139 -2.64 19.76 -6.64
C THR A 139 -2.78 20.41 -8.01
N PRO A 140 -1.69 20.51 -8.79
CA PRO A 140 -1.75 21.03 -10.16
C PRO A 140 -2.43 20.06 -11.16
N PHE A 141 -3.07 19.00 -10.69
CA PHE A 141 -3.60 17.93 -11.50
C PHE A 141 -5.11 17.81 -11.40
N LYS A 142 -5.73 17.25 -12.43
CA LYS A 142 -7.14 16.82 -12.37
C LYS A 142 -7.23 15.39 -11.86
N ALA A 143 -8.32 15.08 -11.15
CA ALA A 143 -8.54 13.76 -10.58
C ALA A 143 -8.59 12.60 -11.59
N GLU A 144 -8.89 12.89 -12.86
CA GLU A 144 -8.95 11.88 -13.94
C GLU A 144 -7.56 11.50 -14.48
N GLU A 145 -6.61 12.43 -14.39
CA GLU A 145 -5.24 12.34 -14.93
C GLU A 145 -4.25 11.75 -13.93
N VAL A 146 -4.69 11.49 -12.69
CA VAL A 146 -3.80 11.04 -11.60
C VAL A 146 -4.31 9.80 -10.87
N PHE A 147 -3.38 8.98 -10.42
CA PHE A 147 -3.60 8.04 -9.34
C PHE A 147 -3.36 8.76 -8.02
N TYR A 148 -4.29 8.58 -7.08
CA TYR A 148 -4.15 9.18 -5.75
C TYR A 148 -4.64 8.25 -4.65
N ASN A 149 -4.02 8.40 -3.48
CA ASN A 149 -4.44 7.73 -2.27
C ASN A 149 -4.13 8.61 -1.05
N TRP A 150 -4.77 8.32 0.08
CA TRP A 150 -4.57 9.08 1.31
C TRP A 150 -4.20 8.16 2.49
N PHE A 151 -3.39 8.69 3.39
CA PHE A 151 -2.94 8.02 4.61
C PHE A 151 -3.09 8.94 5.83
N ASN A 152 -2.95 8.37 7.02
CA ASN A 152 -2.95 9.10 8.29
C ASN A 152 -4.21 9.96 8.53
N LEU A 153 -5.39 9.41 8.17
CA LEU A 153 -6.68 10.09 8.36
C LEU A 153 -6.99 10.31 9.85
N SER A 154 -6.89 11.56 10.28
CA SER A 154 -7.28 12.06 11.59
C SER A 154 -8.59 12.84 11.53
N ARG A 155 -9.40 12.73 12.59
CA ARG A 155 -10.70 13.38 12.70
C ARG A 155 -10.68 14.36 13.85
N ASP A 156 -10.82 15.64 13.55
CA ASP A 156 -11.04 16.68 14.54
C ASP A 156 -12.54 16.97 14.62
N ARG A 157 -13.19 16.42 15.65
CA ARG A 157 -14.64 16.62 15.87
C ARG A 157 -14.95 17.99 16.47
N GLU A 158 -14.00 18.63 17.14
CA GLU A 158 -14.21 19.95 17.73
C GLU A 158 -14.17 21.03 16.65
N ALA A 159 -13.19 20.94 15.73
CA ALA A 159 -13.09 21.83 14.58
C ALA A 159 -13.98 21.42 13.39
N GLY A 160 -14.52 20.20 13.42
CA GLY A 160 -15.32 19.65 12.31
C GLY A 160 -14.50 19.40 11.04
N GLN A 161 -13.24 19.01 11.18
CA GLN A 161 -12.28 18.80 10.08
C GLN A 161 -11.70 17.38 10.06
N LEU A 162 -11.22 17.00 8.89
CA LEU A 162 -10.41 15.81 8.62
C LEU A 162 -9.04 16.28 8.20
N HIS A 163 -8.00 15.64 8.71
CA HIS A 163 -6.63 15.86 8.30
C HIS A 163 -6.06 14.55 7.77
N PHE A 164 -5.39 14.59 6.63
CA PHE A 164 -4.73 13.42 6.06
C PHE A 164 -3.60 13.83 5.12
N GLU A 165 -2.74 12.86 4.82
CA GLU A 165 -1.69 13.00 3.84
C GLU A 165 -2.18 12.43 2.51
N LEU A 166 -2.11 13.24 1.46
CA LEU A 166 -2.50 12.90 0.10
C LEU A 166 -1.23 12.63 -0.72
N TYR A 167 -1.23 11.50 -1.41
CA TYR A 167 -0.18 11.09 -2.35
C TYR A 167 -0.79 11.01 -3.74
N VAL A 168 -0.15 11.66 -4.72
CA VAL A 168 -0.65 11.79 -6.09
C VAL A 168 0.47 11.52 -7.09
N THR A 169 0.18 10.69 -8.09
CA THR A 169 1.09 10.38 -9.20
C THR A 169 0.33 10.50 -10.53
N PRO A 170 0.89 11.14 -11.56
CA PRO A 170 0.34 11.15 -12.91
C PRO A 170 0.08 9.75 -13.46
N ARG A 171 -1.00 9.57 -14.22
CA ARG A 171 -1.31 8.29 -14.89
C ARG A 171 -0.50 8.11 -16.17
N GLU A 172 -0.14 9.22 -16.79
CA GLU A 172 0.80 9.21 -17.91
C GLU A 172 2.23 9.15 -17.36
N PRO A 173 3.12 8.36 -17.98
CA PRO A 173 4.52 8.31 -17.59
C PRO A 173 5.13 9.70 -17.81
N VAL A 174 5.79 10.22 -16.76
CA VAL A 174 6.68 11.40 -16.85
C VAL A 174 7.97 10.98 -17.54
#